data_AF-A0A161X1V1-F1
#
_entry.id   AF-A0A161X1V1-F1
#
_cell.length_a   1.000
_cell.length_b   1.000
_cell.length_c   1.000
_cell.angle_alpha   90.00
_cell.angle_beta   90.00
_cell.angle_gamma   90.00
#
_symmetry.space_group_name_H-M   'P 1'
#
loop_
_entity.id
_entity.type
_entity.pdbx_description
1 polymer ?
#
loop_
_entity_poly.entity_id
_entity_poly.type
_entity_poly.pdbx_seq_one_letter_code
_entity_poly.pdbx_strand_id
1 'polypeptide(L)'
;MSTSQTHPVIEYFANPLKGTFSKTTGASEKDYFSDLCRRLEGFNADVLTLASERISRRATSRSWPFPGRCQEACEEVARERSAAAKRDRRAGKEQYGLPEDAAVRILVAQDAGLAIAAIDGEWQGDLVDFIKRHHRMPDETQIEQLVVGAHARKRRHEQDEETELRAFFGEKWQGKQLPASHPRKIMWNAFEARRDRFAEKISEAVLAADPVEGESYV
;
A
#
# COMPACT_ATOMS: atom_id res chain seq x y z
N MET A 1 -33.06 -2.89 30.57
CA MET A 1 -32.63 -3.95 29.63
C MET A 1 -31.14 -4.13 29.80
N SER A 2 -30.73 -5.14 30.55
CA SER A 2 -29.30 -5.41 30.80
C SER A 2 -28.75 -6.13 29.59
N THR A 3 -27.94 -5.46 28.77
CA THR A 3 -27.14 -6.12 27.75
C THR A 3 -26.10 -6.97 28.49
N SER A 4 -26.27 -8.29 28.47
CA SER A 4 -25.25 -9.22 28.93
C SER A 4 -23.97 -8.95 28.13
N GLN A 5 -23.01 -8.25 28.74
CA GLN A 5 -21.70 -8.03 28.13
C GLN A 5 -21.03 -9.39 27.96
N THR A 6 -21.07 -9.89 26.73
CA THR A 6 -20.37 -11.13 26.38
C THR A 6 -18.88 -10.84 26.43
N HIS A 7 -18.11 -11.70 27.10
CA HIS A 7 -16.68 -11.50 27.23
C HIS A 7 -16.01 -11.48 25.83
N PRO A 8 -15.11 -10.52 25.51
CA PRO A 8 -14.52 -10.38 24.18
C PRO A 8 -13.84 -11.65 23.65
N VAL A 9 -13.23 -12.44 24.54
CA VAL A 9 -12.65 -13.75 24.18
C VAL A 9 -13.73 -14.72 23.73
N ILE A 10 -14.91 -14.72 24.35
CA ILE A 10 -16.00 -15.58 23.93
C ILE A 10 -16.54 -15.14 22.56
N GLU A 11 -16.67 -13.84 22.35
CA GLU A 11 -17.19 -13.27 21.10
C GLU A 11 -16.23 -13.46 19.92
N TYR A 12 -14.97 -13.04 20.05
CA TYR A 12 -14.02 -12.95 18.93
C TYR A 12 -13.12 -14.18 18.77
N PHE A 13 -13.03 -15.05 19.79
CA PHE A 13 -12.16 -16.23 19.76
C PHE A 13 -12.96 -17.53 19.87
N ALA A 14 -13.82 -17.68 20.89
CA ALA A 14 -14.48 -18.96 21.14
C ALA A 14 -15.66 -19.22 20.20
N ASN A 15 -16.53 -18.24 19.96
CA ASN A 15 -17.71 -18.40 19.11
C ASN A 15 -17.38 -18.83 17.67
N PRO A 16 -16.38 -18.23 16.99
CA PRO A 16 -15.95 -18.68 15.66
C PRO A 16 -15.48 -20.14 15.63
N LEU A 17 -14.95 -20.63 16.75
CA LEU A 17 -14.38 -21.98 16.88
C LEU A 17 -15.41 -23.06 17.22
N LYS A 18 -16.61 -22.70 17.68
CA LYS A 18 -17.67 -23.66 18.06
C LYS A 18 -18.16 -24.54 16.90
N GLY A 19 -18.03 -24.07 15.66
CA GLY A 19 -18.34 -24.88 14.47
C GLY A 19 -17.31 -25.98 14.19
N THR A 20 -16.06 -25.78 14.65
CA THR A 20 -14.92 -26.65 14.36
C THR A 20 -14.63 -27.60 15.53
N PHE A 21 -14.78 -27.12 16.77
CA PHE A 21 -14.47 -27.88 17.98
C PHE A 21 -15.70 -28.06 18.86
N SER A 22 -15.97 -29.32 19.25
CA SER A 22 -17.16 -29.68 20.03
C SER A 22 -16.84 -30.34 21.38
N LYS A 23 -15.62 -30.82 21.60
CA LYS A 23 -15.22 -31.48 22.86
C LYS A 23 -14.13 -30.69 23.57
N THR A 24 -14.37 -30.20 24.79
CA THR A 24 -13.36 -29.46 25.56
C THR A 24 -12.28 -30.39 26.12
N THR A 25 -11.06 -29.88 26.26
CA THR A 25 -9.96 -30.58 26.91
C THR A 25 -9.95 -30.24 28.40
N GLY A 26 -10.59 -31.08 29.22
CA GLY A 26 -10.64 -30.88 30.68
C GLY A 26 -11.77 -31.61 31.40
N ALA A 27 -11.85 -31.43 32.72
CA ALA A 27 -12.86 -32.05 33.58
C ALA A 27 -14.26 -31.41 33.46
N SER A 28 -14.33 -30.12 33.08
CA SER A 28 -15.60 -29.44 32.80
C SER A 28 -15.45 -28.36 31.72
N GLU A 29 -16.51 -28.16 30.94
CA GLU A 29 -16.57 -27.11 29.90
C GLU A 29 -16.49 -25.70 30.50
N LYS A 30 -17.15 -25.49 31.65
CA LYS A 30 -17.17 -24.21 32.36
C LYS A 30 -15.77 -23.81 32.82
N ASP A 31 -15.02 -24.75 33.38
CA ASP A 31 -13.66 -24.49 33.86
C ASP A 31 -12.71 -24.20 32.69
N TYR A 32 -12.84 -24.96 31.60
CA TYR A 32 -12.06 -24.74 30.38
C TYR A 32 -12.25 -23.32 29.83
N PHE A 33 -13.49 -22.87 29.63
CA PHE A 33 -13.75 -21.53 29.08
C PHE A 33 -13.41 -20.41 30.07
N SER A 34 -13.49 -20.67 31.38
CA SER A 34 -13.02 -19.71 32.38
C SER A 34 -11.50 -19.50 32.33
N ASP A 35 -10.72 -20.59 32.19
CA ASP A 35 -9.26 -20.52 32.04
C ASP A 35 -8.86 -19.89 30.70
N LEU A 36 -9.61 -20.21 29.64
CA LEU A 36 -9.42 -19.60 28.32
C LEU A 36 -9.64 -18.08 28.36
N CYS A 37 -10.73 -17.62 29.00
CA CYS A 37 -11.00 -16.18 29.14
C CYS A 37 -9.89 -15.49 29.92
N ARG A 38 -9.46 -16.07 31.04
CA ARG A 38 -8.38 -15.52 31.89
C ARG A 38 -7.05 -15.42 31.15
N ARG A 39 -6.68 -16.42 30.34
CA ARG A 39 -5.39 -16.46 29.63
C ARG A 39 -5.35 -15.56 28.41
N LEU A 40 -6.50 -15.34 27.76
CA LEU A 40 -6.61 -14.50 26.59
C LEU A 40 -7.06 -13.07 26.93
N GLU A 41 -7.21 -12.77 28.22
CA GLU A 41 -7.47 -11.43 28.72
C GLU A 41 -6.31 -10.50 28.35
N GLY A 42 -6.61 -9.36 27.72
CA GLY A 42 -5.62 -8.36 27.30
C GLY A 42 -5.22 -8.41 25.83
N PHE A 43 -5.59 -9.44 25.06
CA PHE A 43 -5.46 -9.40 23.60
C PHE A 43 -6.59 -8.59 22.97
N ASN A 44 -6.27 -7.84 21.90
CA ASN A 44 -7.26 -7.09 21.14
C ASN A 44 -8.11 -8.01 20.23
N ALA A 45 -9.32 -7.55 19.89
CA ALA A 45 -10.29 -8.31 19.10
C ALA A 45 -9.69 -8.87 17.80
N ASP A 46 -8.94 -8.07 17.04
CA ASP A 46 -8.31 -8.54 15.81
C ASP A 46 -7.33 -9.71 16.00
N VAL A 47 -6.50 -9.67 17.07
CA VAL A 47 -5.55 -10.75 17.35
C VAL A 47 -6.32 -12.01 17.74
N LEU A 48 -7.37 -11.86 18.55
CA LEU A 48 -8.26 -12.95 18.91
C LEU A 48 -8.90 -13.58 17.67
N THR A 49 -9.44 -12.77 16.75
CA THR A 49 -10.06 -13.27 15.51
C THR A 49 -9.05 -14.00 14.63
N LEU A 50 -7.90 -13.39 14.33
CA LEU A 50 -6.88 -13.99 13.47
C LEU A 50 -6.28 -15.26 14.09
N ALA A 51 -6.07 -15.29 15.40
CA ALA A 51 -5.61 -16.48 16.09
C ALA A 51 -6.65 -17.60 16.03
N SER A 52 -7.94 -17.27 16.19
CA SER A 52 -9.02 -18.25 16.08
C SER A 52 -9.09 -18.87 14.67
N GLU A 53 -8.94 -18.06 13.62
CA GLU A 53 -8.89 -18.55 12.25
C GLU A 53 -7.71 -19.48 12.01
N ARG A 54 -6.51 -19.14 12.52
CA ARG A 54 -5.31 -19.97 12.38
C ARG A 54 -5.49 -21.33 13.05
N ILE A 55 -6.04 -21.34 14.26
CA ILE A 55 -6.34 -22.57 14.99
C ILE A 55 -7.37 -23.41 14.22
N SER A 56 -8.43 -22.78 13.71
CA SER A 56 -9.44 -23.50 12.93
C SER A 56 -8.87 -24.12 11.65
N ARG A 57 -8.02 -23.40 10.91
CA ARG A 57 -7.39 -23.92 9.68
C ARG A 57 -6.41 -25.07 9.94
N ARG A 58 -5.75 -25.08 11.10
CA ARG A 58 -4.80 -26.11 11.51
C ARG A 58 -5.45 -27.25 12.32
N ALA A 59 -6.77 -27.23 12.46
CA ALA A 59 -7.49 -28.21 13.27
C ALA A 59 -7.43 -29.60 12.62
N THR A 60 -6.79 -30.55 13.32
CA THR A 60 -6.76 -31.97 12.91
C THR A 60 -7.78 -32.82 13.66
N SER A 61 -8.43 -32.26 14.67
CA SER A 61 -9.41 -32.95 15.51
C SER A 61 -10.56 -32.03 15.89
N ARG A 62 -11.69 -32.62 16.29
CA ARG A 62 -12.87 -31.91 16.82
C ARG A 62 -12.75 -31.53 18.31
N SER A 63 -11.60 -31.81 18.93
CA SER A 63 -11.35 -31.50 20.33
C SER A 63 -10.69 -30.13 20.46
N TRP A 64 -11.19 -29.31 21.38
CA TRP A 64 -10.64 -27.98 21.65
C TRP A 64 -9.17 -28.08 22.05
N PRO A 65 -8.29 -27.23 21.48
CA PRO A 65 -6.90 -27.15 21.90
C PRO A 65 -6.78 -26.72 23.36
N PHE A 66 -5.71 -27.10 24.05
CA PHE A 66 -5.48 -26.65 25.43
C PHE A 66 -5.42 -25.11 25.51
N PRO A 67 -5.87 -24.47 26.60
CA PRO A 67 -5.87 -23.01 26.73
C PRO A 67 -4.47 -22.38 26.54
N GLY A 68 -3.41 -23.08 26.95
CA GLY A 68 -2.02 -22.65 26.71
C GLY A 68 -1.67 -22.57 25.22
N ARG A 69 -2.15 -23.50 24.38
CA ARG A 69 -1.97 -23.45 22.92
C ARG A 69 -2.75 -22.29 22.28
N CYS A 70 -3.93 -21.98 22.81
CA CYS A 70 -4.70 -20.81 22.37
C CYS A 70 -3.94 -19.51 22.67
N GLN A 71 -3.32 -19.42 23.85
CA GLN A 71 -2.49 -18.28 24.25
C GLN A 71 -1.26 -18.15 23.34
N GLU A 72 -0.52 -19.23 23.10
CA GLU A 72 0.63 -19.24 22.18
C GLU A 72 0.26 -18.71 20.78
N ALA A 73 -0.88 -19.12 20.24
CA ALA A 73 -1.36 -18.64 18.94
C ALA A 73 -1.68 -17.13 18.94
N CYS A 74 -2.28 -16.62 20.01
CA CYS A 74 -2.55 -15.18 20.16
C CYS A 74 -1.23 -14.38 20.29
N GLU A 75 -0.26 -14.90 21.05
CA GLU A 75 1.06 -14.28 21.18
C GLU A 75 1.85 -14.28 19.87
N GLU A 76 1.75 -15.33 19.06
CA GLU A 76 2.38 -15.41 17.74
C GLU A 76 1.80 -14.35 16.80
N VAL A 77 0.47 -14.25 16.71
CA VAL A 77 -0.21 -13.23 15.90
C VAL A 77 0.12 -11.82 16.39
N ALA A 78 0.11 -11.59 17.71
CA ALA A 78 0.49 -10.30 18.29
C ALA A 78 1.94 -9.92 17.96
N ARG A 79 2.87 -10.89 18.05
CA ARG A 79 4.28 -10.71 17.67
C ARG A 79 4.42 -10.37 16.20
N GLU A 80 3.76 -11.08 15.31
CA GLU A 80 3.80 -10.81 13.86
C GLU A 80 3.25 -9.42 13.53
N ARG A 81 2.11 -9.02 14.12
CA ARG A 81 1.57 -7.68 13.91
C ARG A 81 2.51 -6.61 14.46
N SER A 82 3.13 -6.83 15.62
CA SER A 82 4.12 -5.91 16.16
C SER A 82 5.37 -5.81 15.28
N ALA A 83 5.78 -6.91 14.64
CA ALA A 83 6.91 -6.96 13.73
C ALA A 83 6.58 -6.27 12.39
N ALA A 84 5.39 -6.50 11.84
CA ALA A 84 4.87 -5.79 10.66
C ALA A 84 4.79 -4.28 10.93
N ALA A 85 4.17 -3.87 12.02
CA ALA A 85 4.11 -2.46 12.41
C ALA A 85 5.51 -1.84 12.64
N LYS A 86 6.49 -2.61 13.13
CA LYS A 86 7.89 -2.17 13.24
C LYS A 86 8.57 -2.05 11.86
N ARG A 87 8.28 -2.94 10.91
CA ARG A 87 8.77 -2.82 9.52
C ARG A 87 8.19 -1.59 8.85
N ASP A 88 6.88 -1.36 9.00
CA ASP A 88 6.21 -0.18 8.44
C ASP A 88 6.73 1.12 9.07
N ARG A 89 6.95 1.14 10.39
CA ARG A 89 7.57 2.29 11.08
C ARG A 89 9.03 2.54 10.69
N ARG A 90 9.78 1.50 10.31
CA ARG A 90 11.16 1.66 9.80
C ARG A 90 11.17 2.17 8.36
N ALA A 91 10.17 1.85 7.54
CA ALA A 91 9.99 2.47 6.23
C ALA A 91 9.64 3.97 6.34
N GLY A 92 9.05 4.42 7.46
CA GLY A 92 8.69 5.82 7.68
C GLY A 92 9.79 6.74 8.27
N LYS A 93 10.96 6.22 8.68
CA LYS A 93 12.06 7.05 9.22
C LYS A 93 13.13 7.24 8.15
N GLU A 94 13.11 8.42 7.51
CA GLU A 94 14.19 8.99 6.67
C GLU A 94 15.01 7.95 5.89
N GLN A 95 14.35 7.19 5.03
CA GLN A 95 15.07 6.59 3.92
C GLN A 95 15.52 7.74 3.02
N TYR A 96 16.83 7.93 2.88
CA TYR A 96 17.37 8.63 1.72
C TYR A 96 16.72 7.98 0.51
N GLY A 97 15.80 8.71 -0.14
CA GLY A 97 15.03 8.16 -1.24
C GLY A 97 15.98 7.60 -2.30
N LEU A 98 15.58 6.51 -2.95
CA LEU A 98 16.42 5.90 -3.98
C LEU A 98 16.90 6.96 -5.00
N PRO A 99 18.16 6.86 -5.48
CA PRO A 99 18.58 7.64 -6.63
C PRO A 99 17.59 7.44 -7.79
N GLU A 100 17.36 8.48 -8.58
CA GLU A 100 16.38 8.43 -9.69
C GLU A 100 16.66 7.24 -10.62
N ASP A 101 17.93 7.01 -10.97
CA ASP A 101 18.33 5.94 -11.88
C ASP A 101 18.14 4.55 -11.27
N ALA A 102 18.14 4.43 -9.95
CA ALA A 102 17.82 3.17 -9.28
C ALA A 102 16.31 2.90 -9.34
N ALA A 103 15.48 3.91 -9.11
CA ALA A 103 14.02 3.78 -9.21
C ALA A 103 13.56 3.45 -10.63
N VAL A 104 14.13 4.10 -11.66
CA VAL A 104 13.84 3.79 -13.07
C VAL A 104 14.26 2.37 -13.43
N ARG A 105 15.45 1.92 -13.00
CA ARG A 105 15.88 0.53 -13.25
C ARG A 105 14.96 -0.49 -12.59
N ILE A 106 14.52 -0.24 -11.35
CA ILE A 106 13.55 -1.10 -10.65
C ILE A 106 12.24 -1.15 -11.42
N LEU A 107 11.73 0.01 -11.85
CA LEU A 107 10.49 0.11 -12.62
C LEU A 107 10.57 -0.71 -13.91
N VAL A 108 11.57 -0.47 -14.74
CA VAL A 108 11.70 -1.14 -16.04
C VAL A 108 11.96 -2.64 -15.88
N ALA A 109 12.78 -3.04 -14.91
CA ALA A 109 13.08 -4.46 -14.68
C ALA A 109 11.88 -5.26 -14.17
N GLN A 110 10.94 -4.62 -13.46
CA GLN A 110 9.75 -5.30 -12.92
C GLN A 110 8.56 -5.20 -13.87
N ASP A 111 8.33 -4.04 -14.49
CA ASP A 111 7.20 -3.80 -15.37
C ASP A 111 7.47 -2.64 -16.35
N ALA A 112 8.12 -2.95 -17.46
CA ALA A 112 8.35 -2.01 -18.55
C ALA A 112 7.04 -1.50 -19.19
N GLY A 113 5.99 -2.33 -19.22
CA GLY A 113 4.69 -1.97 -19.77
C GLY A 113 4.02 -0.86 -18.97
N LEU A 114 4.05 -0.97 -17.63
CA LEU A 114 3.58 0.09 -16.74
C LEU A 114 4.39 1.38 -16.89
N ALA A 115 5.71 1.26 -17.11
CA ALA A 115 6.57 2.41 -17.33
C ALA A 115 6.18 3.20 -18.58
N ILE A 116 5.89 2.51 -19.69
CA ILE A 116 5.41 3.12 -20.95
C ILE A 116 4.02 3.73 -20.74
N ALA A 117 3.09 3.00 -20.13
CA ALA A 117 1.75 3.51 -19.84
C ALA A 117 1.79 4.77 -18.94
N ALA A 118 2.79 4.88 -18.06
CA ALA A 118 3.01 6.06 -17.24
C ALA A 118 3.50 7.27 -18.04
N ILE A 119 4.28 7.05 -19.09
CA ILE A 119 4.67 8.12 -20.03
C ILE A 119 3.45 8.60 -20.81
N ASP A 120 2.69 7.68 -21.41
CA ASP A 120 1.52 8.00 -22.23
C ASP A 120 0.45 8.75 -21.43
N GLY A 121 0.28 8.38 -20.16
CA GLY A 121 -0.65 9.04 -19.25
C GLY A 121 -0.08 10.26 -18.52
N GLU A 122 1.17 10.66 -18.78
CA GLU A 122 1.86 11.77 -18.13
C GLU A 122 1.93 11.70 -16.58
N TRP A 123 2.01 10.48 -16.01
CA TRP A 123 2.07 10.24 -14.56
C TRP A 123 3.34 9.52 -14.10
N GLN A 124 4.32 9.36 -14.99
CA GLN A 124 5.63 8.75 -14.72
C GLN A 124 6.41 9.42 -13.59
N GLY A 125 6.28 10.74 -13.42
CA GLY A 125 6.95 11.46 -12.35
C GLY A 125 6.49 11.01 -10.96
N ASP A 126 5.19 10.76 -10.81
CA ASP A 126 4.59 10.30 -9.56
C ASP A 126 4.87 8.83 -9.29
N LEU A 127 4.91 8.01 -10.34
CA LEU A 127 5.32 6.61 -10.24
C LEU A 127 6.76 6.48 -9.76
N VAL A 128 7.68 7.23 -10.38
CA VAL A 128 9.09 7.24 -9.95
C VAL A 128 9.23 7.76 -8.53
N ASP A 129 8.51 8.83 -8.16
CA ASP A 129 8.52 9.34 -6.78
C ASP A 129 7.97 8.34 -5.77
N PHE A 130 6.94 7.58 -6.12
CA PHE A 130 6.41 6.51 -5.29
C PHE A 130 7.49 5.46 -5.03
N ILE A 131 8.14 4.97 -6.07
CA ILE A 131 9.20 3.95 -5.95
C ILE A 131 10.39 4.50 -5.16
N LYS A 132 10.77 5.77 -5.38
CA LYS A 132 11.85 6.42 -4.61
C LYS A 132 11.55 6.50 -3.11
N ARG A 133 10.29 6.74 -2.75
CA ARG A 133 9.85 6.89 -1.35
C ARG A 133 9.59 5.56 -0.66
N HIS A 134 9.07 4.58 -1.39
CA HIS A 134 8.60 3.31 -0.81
C HIS A 134 9.50 2.11 -1.13
N HIS A 135 10.48 2.28 -2.01
CA HIS A 135 11.46 1.27 -2.43
C HIS A 135 10.80 -0.02 -2.96
N ARG A 136 9.59 0.10 -3.53
CA ARG A 136 8.80 -0.99 -4.10
C ARG A 136 7.89 -0.49 -5.22
N MET A 137 7.38 -1.42 -6.02
CA MET A 137 6.31 -1.15 -6.97
C MET A 137 4.98 -0.87 -6.24
N PRO A 138 4.15 0.07 -6.76
CA PRO A 138 2.78 0.26 -6.27
C PRO A 138 1.91 -0.96 -6.58
N ASP A 139 0.88 -1.19 -5.76
CA ASP A 139 -0.19 -2.13 -6.09
C ASP A 139 -1.25 -1.47 -7.02
N GLU A 140 -2.24 -2.24 -7.48
CA GLU A 140 -3.27 -1.76 -8.41
C GLU A 140 -4.04 -0.54 -7.86
N THR A 141 -4.41 -0.57 -6.58
CA THR A 141 -5.12 0.55 -5.94
C THR A 141 -4.25 1.80 -5.88
N GLN A 142 -2.96 1.64 -5.61
CA GLN A 142 -2.00 2.74 -5.59
C GLN A 142 -1.74 3.29 -7.00
N ILE A 143 -1.67 2.44 -8.02
CA ILE A 143 -1.57 2.86 -9.42
C ILE A 143 -2.77 3.74 -9.80
N GLU A 144 -3.99 3.30 -9.50
CA GLU A 144 -5.20 4.08 -9.76
C GLU A 144 -5.14 5.46 -9.07
N GLN A 145 -4.70 5.51 -7.81
CA GLN A 145 -4.53 6.77 -7.08
C GLN A 145 -3.51 7.70 -7.74
N LEU A 146 -2.39 7.18 -8.25
CA LEU A 146 -1.37 7.96 -8.95
C LEU A 146 -1.94 8.57 -10.24
N VAL A 147 -2.66 7.77 -11.04
CA VAL A 147 -3.30 8.20 -12.29
C VAL A 147 -4.35 9.29 -12.03
N VAL A 148 -5.28 9.04 -11.09
CA VAL A 148 -6.31 10.02 -10.71
C VAL A 148 -5.67 11.31 -10.18
N GLY A 149 -4.61 11.18 -9.38
CA GLY A 149 -3.83 12.31 -8.86
C GLY A 149 -3.20 13.14 -9.97
N ALA A 150 -2.66 12.50 -11.01
CA ALA A 150 -2.06 13.17 -12.16
C ALA A 150 -3.09 13.95 -12.98
N HIS A 151 -4.23 13.34 -13.30
CA HIS A 151 -5.33 14.03 -13.98
C HIS A 151 -5.88 15.20 -13.16
N ALA A 152 -5.95 15.07 -11.83
CA ALA A 152 -6.37 16.16 -10.96
C ALA A 152 -5.35 17.32 -10.95
N ARG A 153 -4.04 17.03 -10.96
CA ARG A 153 -2.99 18.05 -11.08
C ARG A 153 -3.03 18.76 -12.42
N LYS A 154 -3.19 18.02 -13.54
CA LYS A 154 -3.26 18.60 -14.89
C LYS A 154 -4.42 19.59 -15.01
N ARG A 155 -5.62 19.21 -14.54
CA ARG A 155 -6.78 20.12 -14.51
C ARG A 155 -6.54 21.36 -13.67
N ARG A 156 -5.93 21.22 -12.47
CA ARG A 156 -5.59 22.38 -11.64
C ARG A 156 -4.57 23.29 -12.32
N HIS A 157 -3.58 22.72 -12.99
CA HIS A 157 -2.59 23.47 -13.73
C HIS A 157 -3.23 24.31 -14.84
N GLU A 158 -4.11 23.73 -15.65
CA GLU A 158 -4.84 24.46 -16.71
C GLU A 158 -5.68 25.61 -16.13
N GLN A 159 -6.35 25.40 -14.99
CA GLN A 159 -7.12 26.44 -14.30
C GLN A 159 -6.24 27.56 -13.74
N ASP A 160 -5.11 27.20 -13.14
CA ASP A 160 -4.13 28.16 -12.61
C ASP A 160 -3.52 28.96 -13.76
N GLU A 161 -3.20 28.34 -14.89
CA GLU A 161 -2.68 29.01 -16.08
C GLU A 161 -3.68 30.02 -16.65
N GLU A 162 -4.93 29.63 -16.81
CA GLU A 162 -5.99 30.56 -17.23
C GLU A 162 -6.15 31.74 -16.26
N THR A 163 -6.14 31.47 -14.95
CA THR A 163 -6.30 32.50 -13.92
C THR A 163 -5.16 33.51 -13.96
N GLU A 164 -3.92 33.03 -14.08
CA GLU A 164 -2.72 33.89 -14.15
C GLU A 164 -2.68 34.67 -15.47
N LEU A 165 -3.06 34.06 -16.60
CA LEU A 165 -3.17 34.75 -17.89
C LEU A 165 -4.21 35.87 -17.87
N ARG A 166 -5.38 35.62 -17.27
CA ARG A 166 -6.42 36.64 -17.07
C ARG A 166 -5.94 37.76 -16.16
N ALA A 167 -5.22 37.44 -15.08
CA ALA A 167 -4.67 38.43 -14.16
C ALA A 167 -3.61 39.32 -14.85
N PHE A 168 -2.77 38.74 -15.73
CA PHE A 168 -1.67 39.46 -16.37
C PHE A 168 -2.09 40.25 -17.62
N PHE A 169 -3.01 39.71 -18.43
CA PHE A 169 -3.39 40.28 -19.73
C PHE A 169 -4.82 40.85 -19.79
N GLY A 170 -5.61 40.73 -18.71
CA GLY A 170 -7.00 41.17 -18.66
C GLY A 170 -7.88 40.43 -19.67
N GLU A 171 -8.82 41.15 -20.30
CA GLU A 171 -9.76 40.59 -21.29
C GLU A 171 -9.08 40.06 -22.56
N LYS A 172 -7.84 40.49 -22.85
CA LYS A 172 -7.08 40.10 -24.05
C LYS A 172 -6.05 39.00 -23.78
N TRP A 173 -6.44 38.00 -22.98
CA TRP A 173 -5.55 36.91 -22.57
C TRP A 173 -5.52 35.72 -23.54
N GLN A 174 -6.58 35.52 -24.33
CA GLN A 174 -6.71 34.38 -25.23
C GLN A 174 -5.54 34.30 -26.23
N GLY A 175 -4.96 33.12 -26.37
CA GLY A 175 -3.82 32.85 -27.26
C GLY A 175 -2.48 33.42 -26.80
N LYS A 176 -2.42 34.07 -25.63
CA LYS A 176 -1.17 34.54 -25.03
C LYS A 176 -0.58 33.50 -24.09
N GLN A 177 0.72 33.62 -23.88
CA GLN A 177 1.45 32.85 -22.89
C GLN A 177 2.06 33.81 -21.86
N LEU A 178 2.21 33.35 -20.62
CA LEU A 178 2.94 34.10 -19.61
C LEU A 178 4.40 34.28 -20.05
N PRO A 179 5.02 35.44 -19.73
CA PRO A 179 6.45 35.63 -19.97
C PRO A 179 7.29 34.54 -19.31
N ALA A 180 8.40 34.15 -19.93
CA ALA A 180 9.30 33.14 -19.38
C ALA A 180 9.88 33.52 -18.00
N SER A 181 9.93 34.81 -17.67
CA SER A 181 10.36 35.32 -16.36
C SER A 181 9.28 35.26 -15.29
N HIS A 182 8.03 34.89 -15.63
CA HIS A 182 6.94 34.84 -14.66
C HIS A 182 7.15 33.65 -13.69
N PRO A 183 7.07 33.84 -12.36
CA PRO A 183 7.37 32.79 -11.38
C PRO A 183 6.58 31.49 -11.60
N ARG A 184 5.29 31.61 -11.93
CA ARG A 184 4.44 30.45 -12.25
C ARG A 184 4.92 29.70 -13.49
N LYS A 185 5.29 30.42 -14.55
CA LYS A 185 5.75 29.81 -15.80
C LYS A 185 7.08 29.09 -15.59
N ILE A 186 7.99 29.66 -14.80
CA ILE A 186 9.25 29.01 -14.41
C ILE A 186 8.96 27.69 -13.67
N MET A 187 8.04 27.72 -12.69
CA MET A 187 7.65 26.54 -11.93
C MET A 187 7.04 25.45 -12.83
N TRP A 188 6.13 25.82 -13.73
CA TRP A 188 5.51 24.88 -14.66
C TRP A 188 6.51 24.27 -15.63
N ASN A 189 7.38 25.09 -16.22
CA ASN A 189 8.46 24.61 -17.07
C ASN A 189 9.40 23.65 -16.31
N ALA A 190 9.64 23.87 -15.02
CA ALA A 190 10.45 22.96 -14.20
C ALA A 190 9.74 21.60 -13.97
N PHE A 191 8.42 21.59 -13.80
CA PHE A 191 7.65 20.34 -13.72
C PHE A 191 7.61 19.59 -15.04
N GLU A 192 7.43 20.30 -16.15
CA GLU A 192 7.46 19.74 -17.50
C GLU A 192 8.84 19.16 -17.82
N ALA A 193 9.92 19.93 -17.64
CA ALA A 193 11.28 19.45 -17.85
C ALA A 193 11.63 18.24 -16.98
N ARG A 194 11.09 18.17 -15.76
CA ARG A 194 11.25 16.99 -14.90
C ARG A 194 10.52 15.78 -15.46
N ARG A 195 9.29 15.95 -15.93
CA ARG A 195 8.46 14.90 -16.53
C ARG A 195 9.13 14.34 -17.79
N ASP A 196 9.62 15.23 -18.65
CA ASP A 196 10.27 14.87 -19.91
C ASP A 196 11.58 14.13 -19.65
N ARG A 197 12.39 14.60 -18.68
CA ARG A 197 13.59 13.88 -18.23
C ARG A 197 13.29 12.46 -17.75
N PHE A 198 12.18 12.25 -17.03
CA PHE A 198 11.80 10.89 -16.62
C PHE A 198 11.31 10.04 -17.79
N ALA A 199 10.56 10.62 -18.72
CA ALA A 199 10.16 9.91 -19.93
C ALA A 199 11.39 9.43 -20.71
N GLU A 200 12.36 10.32 -20.95
CA GLU A 200 13.62 10.01 -21.61
C GLU A 200 14.37 8.87 -20.91
N LYS A 201 14.61 9.01 -19.59
CA LYS A 201 15.29 7.96 -18.80
C LYS A 201 14.58 6.61 -18.83
N ILE A 202 13.25 6.60 -18.78
CA ILE A 202 12.46 5.38 -18.85
C ILE A 202 12.59 4.77 -20.25
N SER A 203 12.43 5.56 -21.31
CA SER A 203 12.58 5.09 -22.70
C SER A 203 13.97 4.52 -22.95
N GLU A 204 15.04 5.20 -22.51
CA GLU A 204 16.41 4.70 -22.59
C GLU A 204 16.59 3.39 -21.84
N ALA A 205 16.06 3.30 -20.62
CA ALA A 205 16.16 2.09 -19.80
C ALA A 205 15.37 0.91 -20.39
N VAL A 206 14.19 1.15 -20.97
CA VAL A 206 13.40 0.13 -21.68
C VAL A 206 14.17 -0.38 -22.89
N LEU A 207 14.69 0.51 -23.73
CA LEU A 207 15.49 0.14 -24.90
C LEU A 207 16.77 -0.63 -24.51
N ALA A 208 17.42 -0.26 -23.41
CA ALA A 208 18.60 -0.96 -22.91
C ALA A 208 18.28 -2.33 -22.29
N ALA A 209 17.07 -2.51 -21.76
CA ALA A 209 16.62 -3.76 -21.14
C ALA A 209 16.07 -4.77 -22.16
N ASP A 210 15.91 -4.39 -23.43
CA ASP A 210 15.41 -5.23 -24.50
C ASP A 210 16.53 -5.66 -25.47
N PRO A 211 17.35 -6.68 -25.15
CA PRO A 211 18.42 -7.13 -26.02
C PRO A 211 17.99 -8.29 -26.93
N VAL A 212 16.79 -8.31 -27.55
CA VAL A 212 16.47 -9.30 -28.60
C VAL A 212 15.45 -8.77 -29.64
N GLU A 213 15.89 -7.90 -30.55
CA GLU A 213 15.55 -8.06 -31.98
C GLU A 213 16.74 -8.77 -32.64
N GLY A 214 16.83 -10.07 -32.38
CA GLY A 214 17.97 -10.90 -32.77
C GLY A 214 17.64 -12.38 -32.99
N GLU A 215 16.37 -12.74 -33.17
CA GLU A 215 15.98 -14.03 -33.75
C GLU A 215 15.35 -13.79 -35.12
N SER A 216 16.22 -13.54 -36.10
CA SER A 216 15.92 -13.80 -37.49
C SER A 216 16.25 -15.27 -37.81
N TYR A 217 15.28 -16.01 -38.35
CA TYR A 217 15.41 -17.29 -39.07
C TYR A 217 15.96 -18.52 -38.32
N VAL A 218 15.06 -19.49 -38.02
CA VAL A 218 14.99 -20.81 -38.68
C VAL A 218 13.53 -21.23 -38.79
#